data_AF-A0A0Q9L993-F1
#
_entry.id   AF-A0A0Q9L993-F1
#
_cell.length_a   1.000
_cell.length_b   1.000
_cell.length_c   1.000
_cell.angle_alpha   90.00
_cell.angle_beta   90.00
_cell.angle_gamma   90.00
#
_symmetry.space_group_name_H-M   'P 1'
#
loop_
_entity.id
_entity.type
_entity.pdbx_description
1 polymer ?
#
loop_
_entity_poly.entity_id
_entity_poly.type
_entity_poly.pdbx_seq_one_letter_code
_entity_poly.pdbx_strand_id
1 'polypeptide(L)'
;MGWHQGDAEGGVRFAAPPDAVEGYDGRGVDGAAYCPPAGYLFRDEAGDTWWIIFQISPDSGSHGSKVRGDVLGCSAAYDELVHVRVLAADVLRVDADTAFRQKAPFSYEEAAEIAASIPRADT
;
A
#
# COMPACT_ATOMS: atom_id res chain seq x y z
N MET A 1 -7.54 2.63 -17.34
CA MET A 1 -7.22 2.02 -16.03
C MET A 1 -8.49 2.07 -15.20
N GLY A 2 -8.95 0.95 -14.63
CA GLY A 2 -10.30 0.83 -14.08
C GLY A 2 -10.29 0.36 -12.64
N TRP A 3 -10.86 1.16 -11.75
CA TRP A 3 -11.16 0.76 -10.37
C TRP A 3 -12.30 -0.26 -10.40
N HIS A 4 -12.02 -1.52 -10.09
CA HIS A 4 -13.06 -2.52 -9.90
C HIS A 4 -13.38 -2.65 -8.42
N GLN A 5 -14.53 -2.12 -8.04
CA GLN A 5 -15.14 -2.34 -6.72
C GLN A 5 -15.53 -3.83 -6.62
N GLY A 6 -14.72 -4.60 -5.90
CA GLY A 6 -14.97 -6.01 -5.61
C GLY A 6 -15.38 -6.19 -4.16
N ASP A 7 -16.63 -6.59 -3.95
CA ASP A 7 -17.16 -7.02 -2.66
C ASP A 7 -16.56 -8.36 -2.24
N ALA A 8 -15.63 -8.33 -1.28
CA ALA A 8 -15.50 -9.30 -0.19
C ALA A 8 -14.45 -8.77 0.81
N GLU A 9 -14.89 -8.37 2.00
CA GLU A 9 -14.03 -8.06 3.16
C GLU A 9 -13.20 -6.75 3.11
N GLY A 10 -13.81 -5.65 2.67
CA GLY A 10 -13.57 -4.32 3.26
C GLY A 10 -12.29 -3.57 2.87
N GLY A 11 -11.73 -3.76 1.67
CA GLY A 11 -10.63 -2.94 1.16
C GLY A 11 -10.81 -2.55 -0.31
N VAL A 12 -10.40 -1.35 -0.70
CA VAL A 12 -10.33 -0.96 -2.12
C VAL A 12 -9.14 -1.72 -2.74
N ARG A 13 -9.40 -2.58 -3.73
CA ARG A 13 -8.31 -3.22 -4.48
C ARG A 13 -7.69 -2.22 -5.43
N PHE A 14 -6.37 -2.17 -5.43
CA PHE A 14 -5.59 -1.37 -6.37
C PHE A 14 -4.73 -2.29 -7.21
N ALA A 15 -4.89 -2.17 -8.53
CA ALA A 15 -4.12 -2.93 -9.49
C ALA A 15 -3.63 -1.99 -10.59
N ALA A 16 -2.32 -1.93 -10.78
CA ALA A 16 -1.67 -1.18 -11.83
C ALA A 16 -0.60 -2.08 -12.49
N PRO A 17 -0.66 -2.31 -13.81
CA PRO A 17 0.36 -3.10 -14.50
C PRO A 17 1.73 -2.41 -14.44
N PRO A 18 2.83 -3.14 -14.61
CA PRO A 18 4.19 -2.57 -14.55
C PRO A 18 4.40 -1.40 -15.51
N ASP A 19 3.82 -1.44 -16.72
CA ASP A 19 3.90 -0.35 -17.70
C ASP A 19 3.11 0.91 -17.30
N ALA A 20 2.25 0.80 -16.28
CA ALA A 20 1.47 1.91 -15.71
C ALA A 20 2.01 2.37 -14.35
N VAL A 21 3.15 1.84 -13.90
CA VAL A 21 3.73 2.10 -12.58
C VAL A 21 5.12 2.72 -12.74
N GLU A 22 5.33 3.84 -12.06
CA GLU A 22 6.63 4.47 -11.94
C GLU A 22 7.13 4.39 -10.49
N GLY A 23 8.43 4.14 -10.28
CA GLY A 23 9.04 4.15 -8.94
C GLY A 23 9.04 2.80 -8.20
N TYR A 24 8.56 1.72 -8.82
CA TYR A 24 8.52 0.38 -8.21
C TYR A 24 9.30 -0.68 -8.99
N ASP A 25 10.49 -0.30 -9.50
CA ASP A 25 11.45 -1.21 -10.14
C ASP A 25 10.87 -1.99 -11.35
N GLY A 26 9.96 -1.38 -12.10
CA GLY A 26 9.26 -2.02 -13.22
C GLY A 26 8.30 -3.15 -12.80
N ARG A 27 7.95 -3.22 -11.51
CA ARG A 27 6.93 -4.14 -10.99
C ARG A 27 5.56 -3.47 -11.02
N GLY A 28 4.54 -4.25 -11.35
CA GLY A 28 3.16 -3.83 -11.17
C GLY A 28 2.77 -3.81 -9.70
N VAL A 29 1.70 -3.08 -9.40
CA VAL A 29 1.03 -3.13 -8.11
C VAL A 29 -0.20 -4.02 -8.23
N ASP A 30 -0.33 -4.99 -7.34
CA ASP A 30 -1.57 -5.73 -7.10
C ASP A 30 -1.73 -5.90 -5.59
N GLY A 31 -2.50 -5.01 -4.99
CA GLY A 31 -2.57 -4.90 -3.54
C GLY A 31 -3.93 -4.43 -3.05
N ALA A 32 -4.11 -4.54 -1.74
CA ALA A 32 -5.29 -4.03 -1.07
C ALA A 32 -4.93 -2.72 -0.38
N ALA A 33 -5.68 -1.65 -0.67
CA ALA A 33 -5.56 -0.40 0.05
C ALA A 33 -6.03 -0.61 1.49
N TYR A 34 -5.30 -0.01 2.45
CA TYR A 34 -5.76 0.06 3.83
C TYR A 34 -6.98 0.99 3.88
N CYS A 35 -8.17 0.44 4.13
CA CYS A 35 -9.42 1.19 4.12
C CYS A 35 -10.17 1.06 5.46
N PRO A 36 -10.06 2.03 6.38
CA PRO A 36 -11.05 2.25 7.43
C PRO A 36 -12.26 2.98 6.80
N PRO A 37 -13.39 3.13 7.50
CA PRO A 37 -14.58 3.84 6.97
C PRO A 37 -14.32 5.30 6.52
N ALA A 38 -13.17 5.88 6.86
CA ALA A 38 -12.71 7.19 6.40
C ALA A 38 -11.71 7.15 5.21
N GLY A 39 -11.21 5.97 4.82
CA GLY A 39 -10.10 5.77 3.88
C GLY A 39 -8.75 6.20 4.46
N TYR A 40 -7.64 5.53 4.09
CA TYR A 40 -6.31 6.11 4.32
C TYR A 40 -5.83 6.75 3.02
N LEU A 41 -5.85 8.08 3.07
CA LEU A 41 -5.43 9.01 2.04
C LEU A 41 -4.47 9.98 2.73
N PHE A 42 -3.20 9.99 2.34
CA PHE A 42 -2.29 11.07 2.74
C PHE A 42 -2.05 12.00 1.55
N ARG A 43 -1.67 13.24 1.82
CA ARG A 43 -1.28 14.17 0.77
C ARG A 43 0.23 14.25 0.68
N ASP A 44 0.74 14.36 -0.54
CA ASP A 44 2.14 14.75 -0.72
C ASP A 44 2.31 16.28 -0.62
N GLU A 45 3.54 16.75 -0.80
CA GLU A 45 3.87 18.18 -0.75
C GLU A 45 3.19 18.99 -1.87
N ALA A 46 2.79 18.35 -2.97
CA ALA A 46 2.03 18.95 -4.05
C ALA A 46 0.52 19.04 -3.74
N GLY A 47 0.07 18.35 -2.70
CA GLY A 47 -1.33 18.24 -2.32
C GLY A 47 -2.07 17.11 -3.03
N ASP A 48 -1.37 16.30 -3.83
CA ASP A 48 -1.92 15.15 -4.50
C ASP A 48 -2.28 14.07 -3.49
N THR A 49 -3.33 13.31 -3.81
CA THR A 49 -3.85 12.29 -2.90
C THR A 49 -3.17 10.95 -3.16
N TRP A 50 -2.64 10.35 -2.10
CA TRP A 50 -1.93 9.08 -2.14
C TRP A 50 -2.62 8.04 -1.26
N TRP A 51 -2.65 6.81 -1.76
CA TRP A 51 -3.21 5.64 -1.09
C TRP A 51 -2.09 4.82 -0.46
N ILE A 52 -2.37 4.21 0.69
CA ILE A 52 -1.47 3.24 1.32
C ILE A 52 -1.97 1.84 0.98
N ILE A 53 -1.09 1.05 0.36
CA ILE A 53 -1.44 -0.23 -0.24
C ILE A 53 -0.52 -1.29 0.33
N PHE A 54 -1.11 -2.40 0.78
CA PHE A 54 -0.34 -3.59 1.09
C PHE A 54 -0.31 -4.49 -0.12
N GLN A 55 0.87 -4.64 -0.71
CA GLN A 55 1.14 -5.59 -1.77
C GLN A 55 1.73 -6.86 -1.18
N ILE A 56 1.06 -7.99 -1.41
CA ILE A 56 1.56 -9.29 -0.94
C ILE A 56 2.78 -9.68 -1.78
N SER A 57 3.86 -10.12 -1.13
CA SER A 57 5.03 -10.61 -1.85
C SER A 57 4.68 -11.93 -2.56
N PRO A 58 5.15 -12.16 -3.80
CA PRO A 58 4.81 -13.38 -4.56
C PRO A 58 5.30 -14.67 -3.88
N ASP A 59 6.31 -14.58 -3.01
CA ASP A 59 6.86 -15.70 -2.25
C ASP A 59 6.08 -16.00 -0.95
N SER A 60 5.22 -15.08 -0.50
CA SER A 60 4.34 -15.34 0.64
C SER A 60 3.22 -16.28 0.23
N GLY A 61 3.42 -17.56 0.51
CA GLY A 61 2.41 -18.59 0.30
C GLY A 61 1.05 -18.14 0.83
N SER A 62 0.01 -18.22 -0.02
CA SER A 62 -1.33 -17.67 0.22
C SER A 62 -2.09 -18.27 1.42
N HIS A 63 -1.46 -19.14 2.21
CA HIS A 63 -2.09 -19.90 3.29
C HIS A 63 -1.19 -19.90 4.54
N GLY A 64 -1.31 -18.86 5.36
CA GLY A 64 -0.72 -18.83 6.71
C GLY A 64 -0.93 -17.50 7.41
N SER A 65 -0.97 -17.52 8.75
CA SER A 65 -1.13 -16.35 9.63
C SER A 65 0.01 -15.31 9.53
N LYS A 66 0.94 -15.48 8.59
CA LYS A 66 2.14 -14.66 8.37
C LYS A 66 2.23 -14.26 6.90
N VAL A 67 1.26 -13.49 6.41
CA VAL A 67 1.33 -12.90 5.07
C VAL A 67 2.38 -11.80 5.09
N ARG A 68 3.44 -11.92 4.27
CA ARG A 68 4.46 -10.88 4.10
C ARG A 68 4.19 -10.09 2.82
N GLY A 69 4.65 -8.85 2.82
CA GLY A 69 4.40 -7.93 1.74
C GLY A 69 5.11 -6.61 1.92
N ASP A 70 4.89 -5.76 0.95
CA ASP A 70 5.41 -4.41 0.90
C ASP A 70 4.28 -3.43 1.17
N VAL A 71 4.58 -2.39 1.95
CA VAL A 71 3.70 -1.23 2.15
C VAL A 71 4.11 -0.18 1.14
N LEU A 72 3.16 0.18 0.28
CA LEU A 72 3.36 1.10 -0.82
C LEU A 72 2.51 2.35 -0.62
N GLY A 73 3.08 3.52 -0.92
CA GLY A 73 2.32 4.73 -1.21
C GLY A 73 2.08 4.81 -2.71
N CYS A 74 0.83 4.90 -3.15
CA CYS A 74 0.48 4.99 -4.56
C CYS A 74 -0.32 6.27 -4.83
N SER A 75 0.10 7.07 -5.81
CA SER A 75 -0.65 8.26 -6.21
C SER A 75 -2.00 7.88 -6.82
N ALA A 76 -3.02 8.69 -6.57
CA ALA A 76 -4.30 8.57 -7.25
C ALA A 76 -4.14 9.11 -8.69
N ALA A 77 -3.94 8.22 -9.66
CA ALA A 77 -3.88 8.65 -11.06
C ALA A 77 -5.28 8.76 -11.66
N TYR A 78 -5.64 9.98 -12.08
CA TYR A 78 -6.66 10.23 -13.10
C TYR A 78 -5.90 10.56 -14.39
N ASP A 79 -5.87 9.63 -15.35
CA ASP A 79 -5.25 9.74 -16.67
C ASP A 79 -3.70 9.68 -16.80
N GLU A 80 -2.93 9.59 -15.73
CA GLU A 80 -1.44 9.48 -15.76
C GLU A 80 -0.89 8.14 -15.20
N LEU A 81 0.44 7.98 -15.23
CA LEU A 81 1.15 6.86 -14.59
C LEU A 81 0.93 6.90 -13.07
N VAL A 82 0.80 5.71 -12.46
CA VAL A 82 0.74 5.60 -11.00
C VAL A 82 2.16 5.73 -10.45
N HIS A 83 2.42 6.78 -9.68
CA HIS A 83 3.66 6.89 -8.94
C HIS A 83 3.56 6.03 -7.68
N VAL A 84 4.53 5.15 -7.51
CA VAL A 84 4.60 4.21 -6.39
C VAL A 84 5.88 4.47 -5.62
N ARG A 85 5.75 4.55 -4.29
CA ARG A 85 6.86 4.66 -3.36
C ARG A 85 6.78 3.53 -2.34
N VAL A 86 7.89 2.83 -2.15
CA VAL A 86 7.99 1.78 -1.13
C VAL A 86 8.21 2.45 0.22
N LEU A 87 7.25 2.31 1.13
CA LEU A 87 7.32 2.86 2.50
C LEU A 87 8.00 1.85 3.44
N ALA A 88 7.63 0.58 3.33
CA ALA A 88 8.30 -0.54 3.99
C ALA A 88 8.27 -1.76 3.07
N ALA A 89 9.32 -2.58 3.15
CA ALA A 89 9.45 -3.80 2.37
C ALA A 89 9.62 -5.01 3.29
N ASP A 90 9.08 -6.16 2.87
CA ASP A 90 9.15 -7.43 3.59
C ASP A 90 8.68 -7.34 5.05
N VAL A 91 7.46 -6.84 5.25
CA VAL A 91 6.81 -6.73 6.55
C VAL A 91 5.60 -7.66 6.66
N LEU A 92 5.23 -8.03 7.88
CA LEU A 92 4.02 -8.81 8.12
C LEU A 92 2.78 -7.93 7.96
N ARG A 93 1.76 -8.46 7.27
CA ARG A 93 0.47 -7.78 7.08
C ARG A 93 -0.17 -7.36 8.40
N VAL A 94 -0.07 -8.21 9.43
CA VAL A 94 -0.65 -7.94 10.75
C VAL A 94 0.03 -6.77 11.46
N ASP A 95 1.35 -6.65 11.35
CA ASP A 95 2.09 -5.55 11.99
C ASP A 95 1.85 -4.24 11.26
N ALA A 96 1.83 -4.28 9.92
CA ALA A 96 1.51 -3.12 9.12
C ALA A 96 0.05 -2.64 9.33
N ASP A 97 -0.91 -3.57 9.33
CA ASP A 97 -2.32 -3.24 9.65
C ASP A 97 -2.46 -2.65 11.05
N THR A 98 -1.74 -3.18 12.04
CA THR A 98 -1.72 -2.64 13.40
C THR A 98 -1.15 -1.22 13.44
N ALA A 99 -0.02 -0.97 12.77
CA ALA A 99 0.64 0.33 12.75
C ALA A 99 -0.24 1.40 12.10
N PHE A 100 -0.78 1.14 10.90
CA PHE A 100 -1.62 2.10 10.17
C PHE A 100 -3.03 2.24 10.78
N ARG A 101 -3.54 1.22 11.49
CA ARG A 101 -4.77 1.37 12.29
C ARG A 101 -4.58 2.23 13.53
N GLN A 102 -3.41 2.16 14.17
CA GLN A 102 -3.12 2.96 15.37
C GLN A 102 -2.88 4.43 15.03
N LYS A 103 -2.19 4.72 13.92
CA LYS A 103 -1.92 6.08 13.47
C LYS A 103 -2.24 6.21 11.98
N ALA A 104 -3.22 7.05 11.67
CA ALA A 104 -3.51 7.47 10.31
C ALA A 104 -2.50 8.56 9.90
N PRO A 105 -1.61 8.33 8.92
CA PRO A 105 -0.75 9.41 8.43
C PRO A 105 -1.55 10.41 7.60
N PHE A 106 -1.25 11.71 7.77
CA PHE A 106 -1.83 12.76 6.93
C PHE A 106 -0.88 13.23 5.82
N SER A 107 0.42 12.91 5.96
CA SER A 107 1.48 13.29 5.02
C SER A 107 2.39 12.10 4.68
N TYR A 108 3.15 12.23 3.60
CA TYR A 108 4.15 11.22 3.20
C TYR A 108 5.17 10.92 4.31
N GLU A 109 5.71 11.96 4.96
CA GLU A 109 6.70 11.80 6.04
C GLU A 109 6.13 10.96 7.19
N GLU A 110 4.90 11.25 7.63
CA GLU A 110 4.26 10.45 8.68
C GLU A 110 4.03 9.00 8.26
N ALA A 111 3.63 8.77 7.01
CA ALA A 111 3.45 7.42 6.47
C ALA A 111 4.77 6.65 6.46
N ALA A 112 5.86 7.31 6.07
CA ALA A 112 7.21 6.75 6.09
C ALA A 112 7.70 6.47 7.52
N GLU A 113 7.45 7.36 8.48
CA GLU A 113 7.79 7.16 9.89
C GLU A 113 7.05 5.97 10.51
N ILE A 114 5.74 5.86 10.26
CA ILE A 114 4.93 4.72 10.72
C ILE A 114 5.46 3.44 10.10
N ALA A 115 5.72 3.45 8.78
CA ALA A 115 6.22 2.29 8.07
C ALA A 115 7.60 1.85 8.57
N ALA A 116 8.49 2.79 8.87
CA ALA A 116 9.81 2.53 9.43
C ALA A 116 9.76 1.92 10.85
N SER A 117 8.66 2.14 11.59
CA SER A 117 8.42 1.52 12.89
C SER A 117 7.95 0.07 12.82
N ILE A 118 7.59 -0.44 11.63
CA ILE A 118 7.11 -1.81 11.47
C ILE A 118 8.32 -2.76 11.46
N PRO A 119 8.34 -3.79 12.31
CA PRO A 119 9.39 -4.79 12.26
C PRO A 119 9.36 -5.52 10.92
N ARG A 120 10.54 -5.75 10.34
CA ARG A 120 10.67 -6.65 9.20
C ARG A 120 10.20 -8.04 9.59
N ALA A 121 9.64 -8.76 8.63
CA ALA A 121 9.24 -10.13 8.85
C ALA A 121 10.50 -10.99 9.08
N ASP A 122 10.74 -11.42 10.32
CA ASP A 122 11.83 -12.35 10.63
C ASP A 122 11.73 -13.59 9.74
N THR A 123 12.86 -13.98 9.13
CA THR A 123 12.95 -15.04 8.10
C THR A 123 12.46 -16.38 8.60
#